data_AF-A0A0A9GCU8-F1
#
_entry.id   AF-A0A0A9GCU8-F1
#
_cell.length_a   1.000
_cell.length_b   1.000
_cell.length_c   1.000
_cell.angle_alpha   90.00
_cell.angle_beta   90.00
_cell.angle_gamma   90.00
#
_symmetry.space_group_name_H-M   'P 1'
#
loop_
_entity.id
_entity.type
_entity.pdbx_description
1 polymer ?
#
loop_
_entity_poly.entity_id
_entity_poly.type
_entity_poly.pdbx_seq_one_letter_code
_entity_poly.pdbx_strand_id
1 'polypeptide(L)'
;MTNLPSEVGPVHAPRFPKPKEEGWWLVIGDSSTNQLLAIKRVALQKRARVKLEFSAPAEAGRKDYMIYLMSDSYLGCDQEYEFTVDVKDAGGN
;
A
#
# COMPACT_ATOMS: atom_id res chain seq x y z
N MET A 1 -37.24 1.46 -8.00
CA MET A 1 -35.98 0.87 -8.50
C MET A 1 -34.92 1.16 -7.45
N THR A 2 -34.44 0.14 -6.76
CA THR A 2 -33.53 0.24 -5.61
C THR A 2 -32.14 0.66 -6.08
N ASN A 3 -31.63 1.77 -5.54
CA ASN A 3 -30.23 2.18 -5.69
C ASN A 3 -29.33 1.15 -5.00
N LEU A 4 -28.92 0.11 -5.73
CA LEU A 4 -27.76 -0.70 -5.34
C LEU A 4 -26.52 0.19 -5.50
N PRO A 5 -25.64 0.28 -4.50
CA PRO A 5 -24.38 0.99 -4.67
C PRO A 5 -23.65 0.32 -5.83
N SER A 6 -23.52 1.03 -6.96
CA SER A 6 -22.88 0.52 -8.19
C SER A 6 -21.55 -0.15 -7.85
N GLU A 7 -21.41 -1.43 -8.19
CA GLU A 7 -20.16 -2.16 -8.04
C GLU A 7 -19.07 -1.46 -8.88
N VAL A 8 -17.81 -1.47 -8.41
CA VAL A 8 -16.71 -0.96 -9.25
C VAL A 8 -16.55 -1.97 -10.39
N GLY A 9 -16.67 -1.49 -11.63
CA GLY A 9 -16.54 -2.35 -12.81
C GLY A 9 -15.10 -2.79 -13.06
N PRO A 10 -14.88 -3.73 -13.99
CA PRO A 10 -13.55 -4.22 -14.32
C PRO A 10 -12.66 -3.10 -14.91
N VAL A 11 -11.36 -3.35 -14.89
CA VAL A 11 -10.34 -2.47 -15.48
C VAL A 11 -10.61 -2.24 -16.96
N HIS A 12 -10.59 -0.98 -17.39
CA HIS A 12 -10.69 -0.61 -18.80
C HIS A 12 -9.35 -0.79 -19.51
N ALA A 13 -9.09 -2.01 -20.02
CA ALA A 13 -7.89 -2.36 -20.75
C ALA A 13 -8.21 -3.07 -22.09
N PRO A 14 -8.59 -2.35 -23.16
CA PRO A 14 -9.07 -2.94 -24.43
C PRO A 14 -8.07 -3.85 -25.15
N ARG A 15 -6.77 -3.72 -24.85
CA ARG A 15 -5.69 -4.53 -25.43
C ARG A 15 -5.25 -5.69 -24.54
N PHE A 16 -5.86 -5.84 -23.35
CA PHE A 16 -5.57 -6.96 -22.46
C PHE A 16 -6.56 -8.10 -22.75
N PRO A 17 -6.10 -9.35 -22.90
CA PRO A 17 -6.89 -10.42 -23.52
C PRO A 17 -8.04 -10.96 -22.66
N LYS A 18 -8.13 -10.56 -21.38
CA LYS A 18 -9.13 -11.07 -20.43
C LYS A 18 -9.68 -9.93 -19.56
N PRO A 19 -10.93 -10.02 -19.07
CA PRO A 19 -11.39 -9.12 -18.01
C PRO A 19 -10.44 -9.17 -16.81
N LYS A 20 -10.23 -8.02 -16.18
CA LYS A 20 -9.34 -7.88 -15.02
C LYS A 20 -10.01 -7.04 -13.94
N GLU A 21 -9.94 -7.53 -12.72
CA GLU A 21 -10.28 -6.75 -11.52
C GLU A 21 -9.10 -5.89 -11.10
N GLU A 22 -9.37 -4.68 -10.62
CA GLU A 22 -8.33 -3.77 -10.16
C GLU A 22 -7.63 -4.34 -8.93
N GLY A 23 -6.29 -4.43 -9.01
CA GLY A 23 -5.44 -4.83 -7.90
C GLY A 23 -4.50 -3.71 -7.49
N TRP A 24 -4.31 -3.57 -6.18
CA TRP A 24 -3.38 -2.60 -5.60
C TRP A 24 -2.34 -3.30 -4.74
N TRP A 25 -1.13 -2.74 -4.70
CA TRP A 25 -0.09 -3.10 -3.75
C TRP A 25 0.07 -1.99 -2.73
N LEU A 26 -0.11 -2.31 -1.45
CA LEU A 26 0.26 -1.45 -0.34
C LEU A 26 1.62 -1.91 0.18
N VAL A 27 2.61 -1.02 0.15
CA VAL A 27 4.01 -1.32 0.48
C VAL A 27 4.52 -0.34 1.51
N ILE A 28 5.33 -0.84 2.44
CA ILE A 28 6.19 -0.02 3.30
C ILE A 28 7.64 -0.34 2.93
N GLY A 29 8.44 0.69 2.69
CA GLY A 29 9.85 0.55 2.38
C GLY A 29 10.71 1.63 3.02
N ASP A 30 11.99 1.32 3.14
CA ASP A 30 13.05 2.28 3.45
C ASP A 30 13.76 2.64 2.13
N SER A 31 13.52 3.85 1.64
CA SER A 31 14.09 4.34 0.39
C SER A 31 15.60 4.63 0.49
N SER A 32 16.12 4.89 1.70
CA SER A 32 17.54 5.18 1.90
C SER A 32 18.42 3.94 1.74
N THR A 33 17.89 2.78 2.12
CA THR A 33 18.56 1.48 2.03
C THR A 33 18.02 0.60 0.90
N ASN A 34 17.01 1.09 0.17
CA ASN A 34 16.30 0.34 -0.88
C ASN A 34 15.73 -0.99 -0.36
N GLN A 35 15.19 -1.00 0.86
CA GLN A 35 14.62 -2.18 1.50
C GLN A 35 13.09 -2.16 1.47
N LEU A 36 12.48 -3.29 1.09
CA LEU A 36 11.05 -3.53 1.24
C LEU A 36 10.79 -4.15 2.63
N LEU A 37 10.02 -3.45 3.46
CA LEU A 37 9.77 -3.84 4.85
C LEU A 37 8.48 -4.65 5.00
N ALA A 38 7.43 -4.28 4.25
CA ALA A 38 6.19 -5.02 4.21
C ALA A 38 5.44 -4.78 2.89
N ILE A 39 4.68 -5.78 2.45
CA ILE A 39 3.86 -5.70 1.23
C ILE A 39 2.57 -6.48 1.39
N LYS A 40 1.47 -5.93 0.86
CA LYS A 40 0.17 -6.59 0.84
C LYS A 40 -0.59 -6.26 -0.42
N ARG A 41 -1.18 -7.27 -1.05
CA ARG A 41 -2.14 -7.09 -2.15
C ARG A 41 -3.49 -6.69 -1.59
N VAL A 42 -4.09 -5.66 -2.17
CA VAL A 42 -5.36 -5.06 -1.75
C VAL A 42 -6.33 -5.09 -2.92
N ALA A 43 -7.52 -5.66 -2.68
CA ALA A 43 -8.67 -5.45 -3.54
C ALA A 43 -9.41 -4.22 -3.03
N LEU A 44 -9.48 -3.18 -3.86
CA LEU A 44 -10.14 -1.92 -3.53
C LEU A 44 -11.42 -1.82 -4.34
N GLN A 45 -12.56 -1.77 -3.64
CA GLN A 45 -13.84 -1.39 -4.23
C GLN A 45 -14.01 0.13 -3.99
N LYS A 46 -15.13 0.59 -3.47
CA LYS A 46 -15.31 2.03 -3.17
C LYS A 46 -14.40 2.56 -2.05
N ARG A 47 -14.09 1.70 -1.07
CA ARG A 47 -13.25 2.03 0.08
C ARG A 47 -12.75 0.73 0.71
N ALA A 48 -11.53 0.73 1.22
CA ALA A 48 -10.99 -0.34 2.05
C ALA A 48 -10.28 0.24 3.28
N ARG A 49 -10.25 -0.55 4.36
CA ARG A 49 -9.36 -0.31 5.52
C ARG A 49 -8.43 -1.49 5.61
N VAL A 50 -7.13 -1.25 5.47
CA VAL A 50 -6.12 -2.30 5.37
C VAL A 50 -5.11 -2.12 6.50
N LYS A 51 -4.86 -3.19 7.24
CA LYS A 51 -3.74 -3.26 8.19
C LYS A 51 -2.52 -3.88 7.50
N LEU A 52 -1.39 -3.20 7.60
CA LEU A 52 -0.06 -3.64 7.19
C LEU A 52 0.87 -3.49 8.39
N GLU A 53 1.68 -4.51 8.64
CA GLU A 53 2.58 -4.59 9.80
C GLU A 53 4.01 -4.81 9.31
N PHE A 54 4.98 -4.19 9.98
CA PHE A 54 6.40 -4.41 9.77
C PHE A 54 7.11 -4.35 11.13
N SER A 55 8.29 -4.97 11.22
CA SER A 55 9.09 -4.94 12.44
C SER A 55 9.89 -3.64 12.53
N ALA A 56 9.87 -3.01 13.70
CA ALA A 56 10.77 -1.90 13.99
C ALA A 56 12.23 -2.39 13.93
N PRO A 57 13.18 -1.55 13.49
CA PRO A 57 14.60 -1.87 13.52
C PRO A 57 15.10 -2.01 14.96
N ALA A 58 16.24 -2.69 15.13
CA ALA A 58 16.87 -2.85 16.44
C ALA A 58 17.43 -1.53 17.01
N GLU A 59 17.77 -0.59 16.13
CA GLU A 59 18.32 0.71 16.50
C GLU A 59 17.22 1.67 16.90
N ALA A 60 17.32 2.21 18.12
CA ALA A 60 16.46 3.30 18.57
C ALA A 60 16.69 4.59 17.78
N GLY A 61 15.69 5.48 17.86
CA GLY A 61 15.70 6.80 17.26
C GLY A 61 14.69 6.98 16.14
N ARG A 62 14.73 8.18 15.55
CA ARG A 62 13.86 8.59 14.46
C ARG A 62 14.25 7.87 13.16
N LYS A 63 13.29 7.18 12.55
CA LYS A 63 13.46 6.46 11.27
C LYS A 63 12.37 6.93 10.30
N ASP A 64 12.79 7.32 9.11
CA ASP A 64 11.90 7.78 8.04
C ASP A 64 11.68 6.65 7.03
N TYR A 65 10.44 6.47 6.60
CA TYR A 65 9.99 5.40 5.72
C TYR A 65 9.00 5.93 4.69
N MET A 66 8.73 5.11 3.67
CA MET A 66 7.77 5.42 2.61
C MET A 66 6.64 4.40 2.60
N ILE A 67 5.40 4.90 2.46
CA ILE A 67 4.23 4.10 2.09
C ILE A 67 4.00 4.30 0.59
N TYR A 68 3.91 3.20 -0.15
CA TYR A 68 3.53 3.19 -1.55
C TYR A 68 2.18 2.49 -1.72
N LEU A 69 1.28 3.11 -2.48
CA LEU A 69 0.07 2.48 -3.00
C LEU A 69 0.18 2.42 -4.51
N MET A 70 0.46 1.23 -5.06
CA MET A 70 0.74 1.05 -6.48
C MET A 70 -0.37 0.27 -7.17
N SER A 71 -0.82 0.74 -8.34
CA SER A 71 -1.80 0.02 -9.15
C SER A 71 -1.12 -1.06 -9.99
N ASP A 72 -1.73 -2.25 -10.08
CA ASP A 72 -1.27 -3.28 -11.01
C ASP A 72 -1.90 -3.12 -12.43
N SER A 73 -2.72 -2.09 -12.63
CA SER A 73 -3.64 -1.97 -13.77
C SER A 73 -3.60 -0.64 -14.50
N TYR A 74 -3.38 0.47 -13.79
CA TYR A 74 -3.33 1.81 -14.37
C TYR A 74 -1.99 2.48 -14.09
N LEU A 75 -1.46 3.20 -15.08
CA LEU A 75 -0.25 4.01 -14.91
C LEU A 75 -0.62 5.41 -14.42
N GLY A 76 0.24 6.00 -13.59
CA GLY A 76 0.07 7.39 -13.11
C GLY A 76 -0.90 7.54 -11.94
N CYS A 77 -1.34 6.44 -11.34
CA CYS A 77 -2.21 6.43 -10.16
C CYS A 77 -1.50 6.00 -8.88
N ASP A 78 -0.19 5.72 -8.95
CA ASP A 78 0.61 5.35 -7.80
C ASP A 78 0.74 6.54 -6.84
N GLN A 79 0.69 6.27 -5.55
CA GLN A 79 0.83 7.28 -4.50
C GLN A 79 1.97 6.93 -3.56
N GLU A 80 2.70 7.96 -3.14
CA GLU A 80 3.85 7.85 -2.25
C GLU A 80 3.68 8.82 -1.08
N TYR A 81 3.86 8.33 0.14
CA TYR A 81 3.78 9.14 1.35
C TYR A 81 4.91 8.81 2.31
N GLU A 82 5.68 9.82 2.68
CA GLU A 82 6.69 9.71 3.72
C GLU A 82 6.04 9.68 5.10
N PHE A 83 6.57 8.84 5.99
CA PHE A 83 6.20 8.85 7.40
C PHE A 83 7.41 8.55 8.29
N THR A 84 7.37 9.11 9.50
CA THR A 84 8.42 8.93 10.50
C THR A 84 7.92 8.04 11.63
N VAL A 85 8.76 7.12 12.10
CA VAL A 85 8.58 6.37 13.34
C VAL A 85 9.71 6.70 14.31
N ASP A 86 9.38 7.01 15.56
CA ASP A 86 10.36 7.15 16.65
C ASP A 86 10.46 5.83 17.42
N VAL A 87 11.51 5.07 17.13
CA VAL A 87 11.76 3.75 17.73
C VAL A 87 12.38 3.94 19.11
N LYS A 88 11.73 3.39 20.15
CA LYS A 88 12.26 3.42 21.52
C LYS A 88 13.22 2.26 21.75
N ASP A 89 14.22 2.50 22.60
CA ASP A 89 15.12 1.44 23.04
C ASP A 89 14.35 0.28 23.69
N ALA A 90 14.79 -0.95 23.40
CA ALA A 90 14.21 -2.15 24.00
C ALA A 90 14.46 -2.24 25.52
N GLY A 91 15.39 -1.43 26.04
CA GLY A 91 15.67 -1.28 27.47
C GLY A 91 14.93 -0.08 28.07
N GLY A 92 13.62 -0.22 28.29
CA GLY A 92 12.88 0.71 29.14
C GLY A 92 13.16 0.41 30.61
N ASN A 93 13.73 1.37 31.33
CA ASN A 93 13.55 1.53 32.77
C ASN A 93 12.17 2.15 33.04
#